data_AF-A0A0C3QKT5-F1
#
_entry.id   AF-A0A0C3QKT5-F1
#
_cell.length_a   1.000
_cell.length_b   1.000
_cell.length_c   1.000
_cell.angle_alpha   90.00
_cell.angle_beta   90.00
_cell.angle_gamma   90.00
#
_symmetry.space_group_name_H-M   'P 1'
#
loop_
_entity.id
_entity.type
_entity.pdbx_description
1 polymer ?
#
loop_
_entity_poly.entity_id
_entity_poly.type
_entity_poly.pdbx_seq_one_letter_code
_entity_poly.pdbx_strand_id
1 'polypeptide(L)'
;MQELQAKYEHDRFGAIIRPPQPGAVAGAPREWRIKCYDCPGKVYTPGPEETLQNFEVHLKNKRHRENVNARVGNAAAPSSANPGGPPPGA
;
A
#
# COMPACT_ATOMS: atom_id res chain seq x y z
N MET A 1 -9.06 4.69 -8.41
CA MET A 1 -8.04 4.82 -7.33
C MET A 1 -7.82 6.26 -6.87
N GLN A 2 -8.02 7.27 -7.73
CA GLN A 2 -7.83 8.68 -7.36
C GLN A 2 -8.80 9.16 -6.27
N GLU A 3 -10.10 8.80 -6.33
CA GLU A 3 -11.08 9.18 -5.30
C GLU A 3 -10.76 8.62 -3.90
N LEU A 4 -10.23 7.40 -3.81
CA LEU A 4 -9.81 6.82 -2.52
C LEU A 4 -8.60 7.56 -1.95
N GLN A 5 -7.63 7.94 -2.80
CA GLN A 5 -6.49 8.74 -2.33
C GLN A 5 -6.90 10.15 -1.90
N ALA A 6 -7.87 10.76 -2.60
CA ALA A 6 -8.42 12.06 -2.22
C ALA A 6 -9.22 12.00 -0.90
N LYS A 7 -9.95 10.91 -0.67
CA LYS A 7 -10.76 10.72 0.55
C LYS A 7 -9.95 10.27 1.76
N TYR A 8 -8.86 9.54 1.53
CA TYR A 8 -7.99 8.96 2.55
C TYR A 8 -6.57 9.51 2.39
N GLU A 9 -6.45 10.83 2.45
CA GLU A 9 -5.20 11.59 2.25
C GLU A 9 -4.08 11.23 3.24
N HIS A 10 -4.42 10.77 4.45
CA HIS A 10 -3.46 10.38 5.48
C HIS A 10 -3.00 8.93 5.33
N ASP A 11 -3.72 8.12 4.55
CA ASP A 11 -3.52 6.69 4.43
C ASP A 11 -2.50 6.40 3.33
N ARG A 12 -1.39 5.73 3.65
CA ARG A 12 -0.38 5.32 2.68
C ARG A 12 -0.71 3.93 2.15
N PHE A 13 -1.14 3.88 0.90
CA PHE A 13 -1.25 2.63 0.14
C PHE A 13 -0.75 2.84 -1.29
N GLY A 14 -0.21 1.79 -1.88
CA GLY A 14 0.38 1.83 -3.21
C GLY A 14 -0.08 0.67 -4.07
N ALA A 15 -0.20 0.95 -5.37
CA ALA A 15 -0.37 -0.08 -6.37
C ALA A 15 1.00 -0.58 -6.83
N ILE A 16 1.21 -1.89 -6.74
CA ILE A 16 2.42 -2.58 -7.12
C ILE A 16 2.07 -3.48 -8.30
N ILE A 17 2.77 -3.32 -9.42
CA ILE A 17 2.68 -4.26 -10.54
C ILE A 17 3.56 -5.45 -10.19
N ARG A 18 3.02 -6.67 -10.17
CA ARG A 18 3.91 -7.83 -10.20
C ARG A 18 4.45 -7.98 -11.62
N PRO A 19 5.79 -8.09 -11.78
CA PRO A 19 6.33 -8.52 -13.05
C PRO A 19 5.77 -9.91 -13.38
N PRO A 20 5.55 -10.21 -14.67
CA PRO A 20 5.12 -11.54 -15.08
C PRO A 20 6.10 -12.58 -14.53
N GLN A 21 5.58 -13.68 -13.99
CA GLN A 21 6.42 -14.77 -13.49
C GLN A 21 7.37 -15.23 -14.62
N PRO A 22 8.63 -15.58 -14.32
CA PRO A 22 9.49 -16.24 -15.30
C PRO A 22 8.84 -17.57 -15.71
N GLY A 23 8.31 -17.63 -16.93
CA GLY A 23 7.48 -18.74 -17.43
C GLY A 23 6.01 -18.39 -17.69
N ALA A 24 5.58 -17.15 -17.43
CA ALA A 24 4.25 -16.68 -17.83
C ALA A 24 4.15 -16.58 -19.36
N VAL A 25 3.04 -17.06 -19.92
CA VAL A 25 2.76 -17.02 -21.36
C VAL A 25 2.85 -15.58 -21.89
N ALA A 26 3.42 -15.40 -23.09
CA ALA A 26 3.51 -14.10 -23.75
C ALA A 26 2.08 -13.56 -24.00
N GLY A 27 1.65 -12.61 -23.16
CA GLY A 27 0.27 -12.09 -23.15
C GLY A 27 -0.47 -12.23 -21.81
N ALA A 28 0.16 -12.81 -20.77
CA ALA A 28 -0.43 -12.87 -19.45
C ALA A 28 -0.77 -11.45 -18.92
N PRO A 29 -1.96 -11.24 -18.35
CA PRO A 29 -2.36 -9.94 -17.81
C PRO A 29 -1.42 -9.51 -16.69
N ARG A 30 -1.01 -8.24 -16.73
CA ARG A 30 -0.16 -7.63 -15.71
C ARG A 30 -0.97 -7.56 -14.44
N GLU A 31 -0.63 -8.38 -13.44
CA GLU A 31 -1.39 -8.41 -12.20
C GLU A 31 -0.95 -7.27 -11.27
N TRP A 32 -1.85 -6.32 -11.07
CA TRP A 32 -1.68 -5.22 -10.13
C TRP A 32 -2.15 -5.66 -8.75
N ARG A 33 -1.47 -5.18 -7.71
CA ARG A 33 -1.77 -5.45 -6.32
C ARG A 33 -1.75 -4.17 -5.52
N ILE A 34 -2.64 -4.03 -4.55
CA ILE A 34 -2.70 -2.87 -3.67
C ILE A 34 -2.15 -3.29 -2.32
N LYS A 35 -1.13 -2.57 -1.86
CA LYS A 35 -0.52 -2.79 -0.55
C LYS A 35 -0.77 -1.57 0.32
N CYS A 36 -1.30 -1.82 1.52
CA CYS A 36 -1.32 -0.81 2.58
C CYS A 36 0.06 -0.77 3.25
N TYR A 37 0.61 0.43 3.45
CA TYR A 37 1.88 0.64 4.14
C TYR A 37 1.70 0.89 5.64
N ASP A 38 0.52 1.34 6.07
CA ASP A 38 0.20 1.53 7.50
C ASP A 38 -0.23 0.22 8.18
N CYS A 39 -0.59 -0.80 7.38
CA CYS A 39 -0.97 -2.13 7.88
C CYS A 39 -0.01 -3.21 7.38
N PRO A 40 0.76 -3.86 8.27
CA PRO A 40 1.63 -4.97 7.88
C PRO A 40 0.78 -6.19 7.46
N GLY A 41 1.05 -6.71 6.25
CA GLY A 41 0.60 -8.04 5.84
C GLY A 41 -0.65 -8.13 4.96
N LYS A 42 -1.30 -7.02 4.60
CA LYS A 42 -2.47 -7.06 3.70
C LYS A 42 -2.13 -6.52 2.31
N VAL A 43 -2.08 -7.43 1.35
CA VAL A 43 -1.95 -7.13 -0.08
C VAL A 43 -3.21 -7.63 -0.77
N TYR A 44 -3.96 -6.73 -1.38
CA TYR A 44 -5.18 -7.05 -2.12
C TYR A 44 -4.85 -7.17 -3.60
N THR A 45 -5.44 -8.16 -4.26
CA THR A 45 -5.29 -8.36 -5.71
C THR A 45 -6.59 -7.88 -6.37
N PRO A 46 -6.64 -6.68 -6.97
CA PRO A 46 -7.77 -6.28 -7.79
C PRO A 46 -7.84 -7.23 -9.00
N GLY A 47 -8.69 -8.24 -8.89
CA GLY A 47 -9.07 -9.08 -10.02
C GLY A 47 -9.89 -8.28 -11.04
N PRO A 48 -10.18 -8.84 -12.22
CA PRO A 48 -11.01 -8.19 -13.25
C PRO A 48 -12.40 -7.80 -12.71
N GLU A 49 -12.89 -8.49 -11.67
CA GLU A 49 -14.17 -8.23 -11.01
C GLU A 49 -14.01 -7.79 -9.53
N GLU A 50 -12.85 -8.02 -8.93
CA GLU A 50 -12.57 -7.69 -7.52
C GLU A 50 -12.15 -6.22 -7.38
N THR A 51 -13.18 -5.38 -7.26
CA THR A 51 -13.04 -3.93 -7.20
C THR A 51 -12.37 -3.46 -5.91
N LEU A 52 -11.80 -2.26 -5.98
CA LEU A 52 -11.32 -1.42 -4.87
C LEU A 52 -12.25 -1.37 -3.63
N GLN A 53 -13.51 -1.76 -3.77
CA GLN A 53 -14.49 -1.90 -2.69
C GLN A 53 -13.99 -2.78 -1.53
N ASN A 54 -13.33 -3.91 -1.82
CA ASN A 54 -12.82 -4.80 -0.77
C ASN A 54 -11.70 -4.11 0.05
N PHE A 55 -10.89 -3.29 -0.64
CA PHE A 55 -9.87 -2.47 0.00
C PHE A 55 -10.47 -1.27 0.75
N GLU A 56 -11.58 -0.70 0.29
CA GLU A 56 -12.26 0.38 1.00
C GLU A 56 -12.77 -0.08 2.39
N VAL A 57 -13.26 -1.32 2.50
CA VAL A 57 -13.65 -1.89 3.80
C VAL A 57 -12.45 -1.95 4.75
N HIS A 58 -11.25 -2.23 4.23
CA HIS A 58 -10.01 -2.18 5.01
C HIS A 58 -9.71 -0.76 5.52
N LEU A 59 -9.84 0.27 4.67
CA LEU A 59 -9.62 1.67 5.04
C LEU A 59 -10.64 2.17 6.08
N LYS A 60 -11.91 1.73 5.95
CA LYS A 60 -12.98 2.05 6.93
C LYS A 60 -12.79 1.37 8.28
N ASN A 61 -11.99 0.31 8.35
CA ASN A 61 -11.82 -0.48 9.56
C ASN A 61 -11.16 0.33 10.68
N LYS A 62 -11.66 0.19 11.90
CA LYS A 62 -11.16 0.94 13.07
C LYS A 62 -9.67 0.72 13.29
N ARG A 63 -9.21 -0.54 13.21
CA ARG A 63 -7.80 -0.90 13.41
C ARG A 63 -6.85 -0.21 12.45
N HIS A 64 -7.27 -0.05 11.19
CA HIS A 64 -6.48 0.69 10.21
C HIS A 64 -6.39 2.17 10.58
N ARG A 65 -7.53 2.80 10.91
CA ARG A 65 -7.59 4.20 11.36
C ARG A 65 -6.79 4.44 12.64
N GLU A 66 -6.77 3.50 13.57
CA GLU A 66 -5.93 3.55 14.78
C GLU A 66 -4.44 3.54 14.42
N ASN A 67 -4.01 2.68 13.49
CA ASN A 67 -2.63 2.66 13.00
C ASN A 67 -2.25 3.96 12.28
N VAL A 68 -3.11 4.46 11.39
CA VAL A 68 -2.89 5.73 10.67
C VAL A 68 -2.83 6.89 11.66
N ASN A 69 -3.76 6.96 12.62
CA ASN A 69 -3.78 8.01 13.64
C ASN A 69 -2.56 7.92 14.57
N ALA A 70 -2.13 6.71 14.94
CA ALA A 70 -0.88 6.53 15.69
C ALA A 70 0.33 7.01 14.89
N ARG A 71 0.39 6.71 13.58
CA ARG A 71 1.44 7.21 12.70
C ARG A 71 1.39 8.73 12.58
N VAL A 72 0.24 9.32 12.24
CA VAL A 72 0.07 10.76 12.01
C VAL A 72 0.24 11.55 13.29
N GLY A 73 -0.33 11.07 14.40
CA GLY A 73 -0.16 11.66 15.73
C GLY A 73 1.28 11.58 16.25
N ASN A 74 2.05 10.56 15.81
CA ASN A 74 3.49 10.46 16.10
C ASN A 74 4.38 11.10 15.01
N ALA A 75 3.82 11.47 13.85
CA ALA A 75 4.54 12.02 12.69
C ALA A 75 4.77 13.53 12.77
N ALA A 76 4.52 14.17 13.92
CA ALA A 76 5.21 15.42 14.26
C ALA A 76 6.75 15.23 14.30
N ALA A 77 7.24 13.98 14.32
CA ALA A 77 8.60 13.64 13.91
C ALA A 77 8.60 13.14 12.44
N PRO A 78 9.39 13.75 11.54
CA PRO A 78 9.41 13.38 10.13
C PRO A 78 10.04 12.00 9.94
N SER A 79 9.20 10.96 9.89
CA SER A 79 9.58 9.66 9.32
C SER A 79 9.51 9.75 7.79
N SER A 80 10.43 10.55 7.25
CA SER A 80 10.90 10.44 5.88
C SER A 80 11.81 9.23 5.80
N ALA A 81 11.62 8.47 4.72
CA ALA A 81 12.65 7.66 4.10
C ALA A 81 13.15 6.42 4.86
N ASN A 82 12.99 5.28 4.20
CA ASN A 82 14.07 4.35 3.91
C ASN A 82 15.40 4.63 4.68
N PRO A 83 15.76 3.84 5.71
CA PRO A 83 17.15 3.74 6.14
C PRO A 83 17.84 2.71 5.24
N GLY A 84 17.93 3.04 3.94
CA GLY A 84 18.67 2.28 2.93
C GLY A 84 20.00 2.95 2.61
N GLY A 85 20.70 3.47 3.62
CA GLY A 85 22.05 4.04 3.48
C GLY A 85 23.03 3.21 4.32
N PRO A 86 24.05 2.58 3.73
CA PRO A 86 25.12 1.97 4.52
C PRO A 86 25.84 3.06 5.34
N PRO A 87 26.32 2.75 6.56
CA PRO A 87 26.98 3.73 7.41
C PRO A 87 28.30 4.19 6.75
N PRO A 88 28.65 5.49 6.78
CA PRO A 88 30.01 5.91 6.52
C PRO A 88 30.86 5.57 7.76
N GLY A 89 31.87 4.72 7.59
CA GLY A 89 32.77 4.32 8.65
C GLY A 89 34.20 4.12 8.15
N ALA A 90 35.09 4.94 8.73
CA ALA A 90 36.56 4.97 8.67
C ALA A 90 37.20 5.64 7.43
#